data_AF-A0A3S9PF28-F1
#
_entry.id   AF-A0A3S9PF28-F1
#
_cell.length_a   1.000
_cell.length_b   1.000
_cell.length_c   1.000
_cell.angle_alpha   90.00
_cell.angle_beta   90.00
_cell.angle_gamma   90.00
#
_symmetry.space_group_name_H-M   'P 1'
#
loop_
_entity.id
_entity.type
_entity.pdbx_description
1 polymer ?
#
loop_
_entity_poly.entity_id
_entity_poly.type
_entity_poly.pdbx_seq_one_letter_code
_entity_poly.pdbx_strand_id
1 'polypeptide(L)'
;MITTERRRRATAFLLTSAAALTTVTVSVTPASATGSLDGVWRMDGYGTVVSVEDGGRRMREYETAGTGCLPGEVTELTAGTATLEPAGPGRARLGYAGSAGHRTLRRVAALPAACADPSPAKNPRAVFDTFWQTYKENYPFFAMKGIDWQATRNHYRPQITNRTTDDELFTILTKMIEPLHDGHTYVTRGDCGAKPDNCFGGHRADTPFPSAELIKKIDASITAQVGAVHQWGQGHGKGKIAFADLPDGTGYLRLTGFVNYTDDHTFEADAAELDRALDAVFTDRRVRSLRGLVLDLRFNGGGSDRLGLRVAERLTDRPYTAYLKQARDDAEDPARFTPAEPVRVLPHHGPVYTGPVALLTGRLTISAGETTTQALMGRAPGVVRIGQNTNGSFSDVLERRLPNDWRFGLPNEVFRDAGTGRAYDGEGIAPHVRVPVFTDAEFAAGRDSALAEARRRLAPAGRP
;
A
#
# COMPACT_ATOMS: atom_id res chain seq x y z
N MET A 1 50.71 -28.90 58.98
CA MET A 1 51.46 -27.76 58.43
C MET A 1 50.44 -26.81 57.80
N ILE A 2 50.22 -25.63 58.42
CA ILE A 2 49.75 -24.35 57.81
C ILE A 2 48.28 -24.34 57.28
N THR A 3 47.28 -24.00 58.14
CA THR A 3 46.65 -22.68 58.46
C THR A 3 45.49 -22.27 57.50
N THR A 4 44.20 -22.33 57.88
CA THR A 4 43.34 -21.37 58.67
C THR A 4 43.00 -20.08 57.90
N GLU A 5 41.80 -19.47 57.89
CA GLU A 5 40.56 -19.67 58.66
C GLU A 5 39.39 -18.91 57.99
N ARG A 6 38.16 -19.42 58.14
CA ARG A 6 36.89 -18.71 57.89
C ARG A 6 36.59 -17.75 59.05
N ARG A 7 35.99 -16.58 58.79
CA ARG A 7 35.17 -15.89 59.80
C ARG A 7 33.87 -15.33 59.25
N ARG A 8 32.80 -15.64 59.98
CA ARG A 8 31.47 -15.01 59.96
C ARG A 8 31.29 -14.22 61.26
N ARG A 9 30.60 -13.09 61.13
CA ARG A 9 29.77 -12.34 62.09
C ARG A 9 30.45 -11.66 63.30
N ALA A 10 30.24 -10.35 63.40
CA ALA A 10 29.49 -9.74 64.51
C ALA A 10 29.08 -8.29 64.16
N THR A 11 27.90 -7.92 64.64
CA THR A 11 27.16 -6.67 64.45
C THR A 11 27.70 -5.56 65.37
N ALA A 12 27.69 -4.30 64.91
CA ALA A 12 27.74 -3.13 65.79
C ALA A 12 26.80 -2.03 65.24
N PHE A 13 25.87 -1.60 66.09
CA PHE A 13 24.99 -0.45 65.91
C PHE A 13 25.78 0.85 66.05
N LEU A 14 25.59 1.80 65.13
CA LEU A 14 25.98 3.19 65.31
C LEU A 14 24.85 4.10 64.82
N LEU A 15 24.35 4.91 65.75
CA LEU A 15 23.43 6.03 65.54
C LEU A 15 24.17 7.16 64.82
N THR A 16 23.62 7.67 63.72
CA THR A 16 23.98 8.99 63.18
C THR A 16 22.73 9.70 62.65
N SER A 17 22.36 10.76 63.40
CA SER A 17 21.71 12.02 63.01
C SER A 17 21.18 12.15 61.58
N ALA A 18 19.86 12.28 61.46
CA ALA A 18 19.17 12.65 60.23
C ALA A 18 19.35 14.14 59.94
N ALA A 19 20.13 14.48 58.91
CA ALA A 19 20.01 15.74 58.20
C ALA A 19 18.93 15.56 57.13
N ALA A 20 17.78 16.22 57.28
CA ALA A 20 16.73 16.24 56.28
C ALA A 20 17.21 17.03 55.05
N LEU A 21 17.81 16.34 54.09
CA LEU A 21 17.91 16.85 52.73
C LEU A 21 16.53 16.72 52.09
N THR A 22 15.83 17.85 51.95
CA THR A 22 14.72 17.99 51.03
C THR A 22 15.23 17.78 49.61
N THR A 23 15.21 16.54 49.14
CA THR A 23 15.36 16.23 47.73
C THR A 23 14.18 16.86 47.00
N VAL A 24 14.42 18.01 46.38
CA VAL A 24 13.53 18.54 45.34
C VAL A 24 13.59 17.54 44.19
N THR A 25 12.62 16.63 44.15
CA THR A 25 12.36 15.85 42.94
C THR A 25 11.83 16.84 41.91
N VAL A 26 12.74 17.35 41.08
CA VAL A 26 12.35 18.00 39.83
C VAL A 26 11.74 16.90 38.98
N SER A 27 10.41 16.83 38.98
CA SER A 27 9.67 16.14 37.94
C SER A 27 10.04 16.82 36.63
N VAL A 28 11.04 16.29 35.93
CA VAL A 28 11.29 16.65 34.54
C VAL A 28 10.12 16.06 33.77
N THR A 29 9.07 16.85 33.62
CA THR A 29 8.13 16.66 32.52
C THR A 29 8.99 16.60 31.26
N PRO A 30 8.83 15.59 30.38
CA PRO A 30 9.47 15.64 29.08
C PRO A 30 9.01 16.96 28.47
N ALA A 31 9.96 17.87 28.20
CA ALA A 31 9.64 19.09 27.51
C ALA A 31 8.95 18.67 26.22
N SER A 32 7.66 19.00 26.10
CA SER A 32 6.92 18.90 24.85
C SER A 32 7.72 19.67 23.82
N ALA A 33 8.52 18.98 23.01
CA ALA A 33 9.14 19.57 21.83
C ALA A 33 8.08 19.75 20.75
N THR A 34 6.95 20.37 21.10
CA THR A 34 5.86 20.71 20.20
C THR A 34 6.17 22.09 19.63
N GLY A 35 7.24 22.17 18.83
CA GLY A 35 7.39 23.29 17.90
C GLY A 35 6.16 23.31 16.98
N SER A 36 5.64 24.50 16.66
CA SER A 36 4.48 24.65 15.77
C SER A 36 4.66 23.82 14.51
N LEU A 37 3.64 23.08 14.07
CA LEU A 37 3.69 22.34 12.81
C LEU A 37 3.65 23.27 11.59
N ASP A 38 3.26 24.53 11.79
CA ASP A 38 3.21 25.52 10.72
C ASP A 38 4.60 25.80 10.14
N GLY A 39 4.64 26.05 8.84
CA GLY A 39 5.85 26.33 8.08
C GLY A 39 6.03 25.37 6.90
N VAL A 40 7.26 25.35 6.37
CA VAL A 40 7.58 24.61 5.15
C VAL A 40 8.41 23.37 5.47
N TRP A 41 8.07 22.26 4.82
CA TRP A 41 8.69 20.97 5.06
C TRP A 41 9.04 20.26 3.76
N ARG A 42 10.20 19.61 3.71
CA ARG A 42 10.59 18.67 2.65
C ARG A 42 10.10 17.27 3.03
N MET A 43 9.47 16.59 2.09
CA MET A 43 9.07 15.19 2.22
C MET A 43 10.17 14.28 1.66
N ASP A 44 10.63 13.34 2.47
CA ASP A 44 11.74 12.44 2.12
C ASP A 44 11.29 11.33 1.19
N GLY A 45 11.95 11.18 0.05
CA GLY A 45 11.69 10.12 -0.93
C GLY A 45 10.51 10.32 -1.88
N TYR A 46 9.88 11.50 -1.87
CA TYR A 46 8.74 11.78 -2.73
C TYR A 46 8.97 12.94 -3.70
N GLY A 47 10.07 13.70 -3.60
CA GLY A 47 10.21 14.88 -4.44
C GLY A 47 9.10 15.92 -4.18
N THR A 48 8.67 16.08 -2.92
CA THR A 48 7.58 16.98 -2.54
C THR A 48 8.03 17.94 -1.45
N VAL A 49 7.61 19.19 -1.54
CA VAL A 49 7.64 20.15 -0.43
C VAL A 49 6.21 20.41 0.01
N VAL A 50 5.97 20.65 1.29
CA VAL A 50 4.64 20.98 1.80
C VAL A 50 4.70 22.28 2.60
N SER A 51 3.71 23.15 2.41
CA SER A 51 3.45 24.26 3.34
C SER A 51 2.31 23.87 4.25
N VAL A 52 2.51 24.04 5.55
CA VAL A 52 1.55 23.71 6.60
C VAL A 52 1.16 24.99 7.32
N GLU A 53 -0.13 25.16 7.53
CA GLU A 53 -0.74 26.34 8.14
C GLU A 53 -1.86 25.93 9.11
N ASP A 54 -2.38 26.93 9.83
CA ASP A 54 -3.51 26.80 10.74
C ASP A 54 -3.29 25.79 11.88
N GLY A 55 -2.09 25.82 12.46
CA GLY A 55 -1.68 24.93 13.55
C GLY A 55 -1.52 23.47 13.12
N GLY A 56 -1.17 23.21 11.85
CA GLY A 56 -1.07 21.85 11.33
C GLY A 56 -2.37 21.26 10.79
N ARG A 57 -3.38 22.10 10.49
CA ARG A 57 -4.70 21.64 10.00
C ARG A 57 -4.86 21.81 8.49
N ARG A 58 -4.03 22.63 7.85
CA ARG A 58 -4.10 22.89 6.42
C ARG A 58 -2.74 22.65 5.80
N MET A 59 -2.70 21.92 4.69
CA MET A 59 -1.47 21.62 3.98
C MET A 59 -1.63 21.89 2.49
N ARG A 60 -0.61 22.45 1.84
CA ARG A 60 -0.50 22.44 0.38
C ARG A 60 0.76 21.68 0.00
N GLU A 61 0.62 20.73 -0.92
CA GLU A 61 1.75 20.03 -1.51
C GLU A 61 2.29 20.76 -2.74
N TYR A 62 3.60 20.69 -2.93
CA TYR A 62 4.32 21.25 -4.07
C TYR A 62 5.16 20.12 -4.66
N GLU A 63 4.77 19.68 -5.85
CA GLU A 63 5.47 18.66 -6.61
C GLU A 63 6.76 19.28 -7.15
N THR A 64 7.90 18.76 -6.74
CA THR A 64 9.22 19.25 -7.19
C THR A 64 9.87 18.23 -8.10
N ALA A 65 10.41 18.71 -9.21
CA ALA A 65 11.35 17.98 -10.05
C ALA A 65 12.55 18.89 -10.32
N GLY A 66 13.68 18.33 -10.74
CA GLY A 66 14.84 19.14 -11.15
C GLY A 66 14.52 20.22 -12.22
N THR A 67 13.39 20.11 -12.92
CA THR A 67 12.91 21.05 -13.94
C THR A 67 12.00 22.17 -13.41
N GLY A 68 11.50 22.10 -12.19
CA GLY A 68 10.59 23.12 -11.65
C GLY A 68 9.71 22.64 -10.50
N CYS A 69 8.62 23.37 -10.27
CA CYS A 69 7.69 23.11 -9.19
C CYS A 69 6.24 23.36 -9.62
N LEU A 70 5.33 22.48 -9.20
CA LEU A 70 3.90 22.58 -9.47
C LEU A 70 3.11 22.58 -8.15
N PRO A 71 2.35 23.65 -7.83
CA PRO A 71 1.58 23.73 -6.60
C PRO A 71 0.31 22.87 -6.70
N GLY A 72 0.10 22.00 -5.72
CA GLY A 72 -1.13 21.22 -5.54
C GLY A 72 -2.24 22.05 -4.90
N GLU A 73 -3.39 21.42 -4.73
CA GLU A 73 -4.51 21.99 -3.98
C GLU A 73 -4.22 22.02 -2.47
N VAL A 74 -4.99 22.84 -1.74
CA VAL A 74 -4.95 22.82 -0.27
C VAL A 74 -5.78 21.65 0.24
N THR A 75 -5.20 20.85 1.12
CA THR A 75 -5.85 19.75 1.81
C THR A 75 -6.05 20.11 3.28
N GLU A 76 -7.30 19.99 3.74
CA GLU A 76 -7.61 19.99 5.16
C GLU A 76 -7.17 18.65 5.77
N LEU A 77 -6.42 18.70 6.86
CA LEU A 77 -5.88 17.56 7.57
C LEU A 77 -6.87 17.10 8.63
N THR A 78 -7.47 15.95 8.37
CA THR A 78 -8.46 15.29 9.21
C THR A 78 -8.10 13.81 9.34
N ALA A 79 -8.74 13.11 10.28
CA ALA A 79 -8.47 11.69 10.51
C ALA A 79 -8.68 10.79 9.28
N GLY A 80 -9.50 11.18 8.30
CA GLY A 80 -9.70 10.39 7.10
C GLY A 80 -9.26 11.04 5.78
N THR A 81 -8.58 12.19 5.86
CA THR A 81 -7.72 12.68 4.76
C THR A 81 -6.27 12.33 5.03
N ALA A 82 -5.62 13.07 5.94
CA ALA A 82 -4.25 12.86 6.37
C ALA A 82 -4.01 13.45 7.76
N THR A 83 -3.09 12.84 8.51
CA THR A 83 -2.64 13.28 9.83
C THR A 83 -1.19 13.75 9.78
N LEU A 84 -0.87 14.82 10.52
CA LEU A 84 0.47 15.35 10.65
C LEU A 84 0.88 15.36 12.12
N GLU A 85 1.94 14.63 12.45
CA GLU A 85 2.37 14.42 13.82
C GLU A 85 3.82 14.88 14.03
N PRO A 86 4.15 15.58 15.14
CA PRO A 86 5.53 15.94 15.45
C PRO A 86 6.38 14.68 15.72
N ALA A 87 7.58 14.64 15.14
CA ALA A 87 8.50 13.49 15.25
C ALA A 87 9.88 13.90 15.80
N GLY A 88 9.93 14.98 16.57
CA GLY A 88 11.14 15.58 17.14
C GLY A 88 11.51 16.92 16.49
N PRO A 89 12.60 17.55 16.93
CA PRO A 89 13.02 18.87 16.44
C PRO A 89 13.19 18.90 14.91
N GLY A 90 12.41 19.76 14.24
CA GLY A 90 12.46 19.90 12.77
C GLY A 90 12.05 18.65 11.99
N ARG A 91 11.29 17.75 12.62
CA ARG A 91 10.78 16.51 12.03
C ARG A 91 9.28 16.34 12.28
N ALA A 92 8.56 15.85 11.29
CA ALA A 92 7.18 15.45 11.41
C ALA A 92 6.90 14.18 10.59
N ARG A 93 5.78 13.51 10.87
CA ARG A 93 5.28 12.34 10.14
C ARG A 93 3.93 12.67 9.55
N LEU A 94 3.80 12.47 8.24
CA LEU A 94 2.56 12.64 7.50
C LEU A 94 2.00 11.26 7.16
N GLY A 95 0.81 10.93 7.64
CA GLY A 95 0.08 9.70 7.29
C GLY A 95 -1.15 10.03 6.46
N TYR A 96 -1.39 9.34 5.35
CA TYR A 96 -2.65 9.43 4.61
C TYR A 96 -3.57 8.32 5.08
N ALA A 97 -4.86 8.61 5.21
CA ALA A 97 -5.81 7.69 5.84
C ALA A 97 -5.89 6.33 5.15
N GLY A 98 -5.78 6.30 3.81
CA GLY A 98 -5.82 5.07 3.03
C GLY A 98 -4.49 4.31 2.90
N SER A 99 -3.35 4.93 3.22
CA SER A 99 -2.01 4.35 3.02
C SER A 99 -1.45 3.72 4.29
N ALA A 100 -0.65 2.67 4.13
CA ALA A 100 0.14 2.15 5.23
C ALA A 100 1.43 2.98 5.43
N GLY A 101 1.82 3.16 6.70
CA GLY A 101 3.04 3.89 7.09
C GLY A 101 2.89 5.41 7.02
N HIS A 102 4.02 6.10 7.16
CA HIS A 102 4.14 7.55 7.19
C HIS A 102 5.24 8.04 6.25
N ARG A 103 5.07 9.28 5.78
CA ARG A 103 6.10 10.02 5.08
C ARG A 103 6.84 10.91 6.06
N THR A 104 8.17 10.84 6.07
CA THR A 104 8.99 11.67 6.94
C THR A 104 9.11 13.07 6.35
N LEU A 105 8.85 14.08 7.19
CA LEU A 105 8.98 15.48 6.86
C LEU A 105 10.16 16.11 7.61
N ARG A 106 10.92 16.95 6.91
CA ARG A 106 12.03 17.74 7.46
C ARG A 106 11.76 19.22 7.27
N ARG A 107 11.83 19.99 8.35
CA ARG A 107 11.61 21.44 8.25
C ARG A 107 12.66 22.10 7.36
N VAL A 108 12.21 22.98 6.48
CA VAL A 108 13.08 23.84 5.67
C VAL A 108 12.77 25.32 5.95
N ALA A 109 13.75 26.19 5.68
CA ALA A 109 13.65 27.60 6.08
C ALA A 109 12.55 28.36 5.34
N ALA A 110 12.35 28.05 4.06
CA ALA A 110 11.36 28.70 3.21
C ALA A 110 10.95 27.78 2.06
N LEU A 111 9.86 28.15 1.40
CA LEU A 111 9.43 27.52 0.15
C LEU A 111 10.51 27.76 -0.93
N PRO A 112 10.91 26.74 -1.72
CA PRO A 112 11.85 26.95 -2.81
C PRO A 112 11.36 28.04 -3.77
N ALA A 113 12.26 28.86 -4.30
CA ALA A 113 11.90 29.99 -5.17
C ALA A 113 11.02 29.56 -6.36
N ALA A 114 11.33 28.42 -6.98
CA ALA A 114 10.54 27.84 -8.07
C ALA A 114 9.10 27.46 -7.68
N CYS A 115 8.84 27.21 -6.39
CA CYS A 115 7.52 26.90 -5.86
C CYS A 115 6.76 28.14 -5.37
N ALA A 116 7.48 29.20 -4.98
CA ALA A 116 6.87 30.47 -4.55
C ALA A 116 6.29 31.27 -5.73
N ASP A 117 6.90 31.17 -6.91
CA ASP A 117 6.41 31.75 -8.16
C ASP A 117 6.46 30.70 -9.30
N PRO A 118 5.50 29.76 -9.33
CA PRO A 118 5.53 28.64 -10.25
C PRO A 118 5.14 29.09 -11.66
N SER A 119 6.14 29.19 -12.55
CA SER A 119 5.97 29.48 -13.97
C SER A 119 6.68 28.44 -14.85
N PRO A 120 6.33 27.14 -14.76
CA PRO A 120 6.96 26.13 -15.59
C PRO A 120 6.56 26.31 -17.05
N ALA A 121 7.53 26.22 -17.94
CA ALA A 121 7.27 26.29 -19.37
C ALA A 121 6.34 25.13 -19.80
N LYS A 122 5.29 25.46 -20.56
CA LYS A 122 4.27 24.49 -21.01
C LYS A 122 4.53 23.93 -22.41
N ASN A 123 5.63 24.31 -23.05
CA ASN A 123 5.95 23.80 -24.38
C ASN A 123 6.27 22.29 -24.34
N PRO A 124 6.10 21.56 -25.46
CA PRO A 124 6.26 20.09 -25.47
C PRO A 124 7.59 19.58 -24.92
N ARG A 125 8.70 20.30 -25.13
CA ARG A 125 10.02 19.90 -24.61
C ARG A 125 10.07 19.97 -23.08
N ALA A 126 9.50 21.02 -22.49
CA ALA A 126 9.48 21.20 -21.04
C ALA A 126 8.55 20.20 -20.33
N VAL A 127 7.42 19.86 -20.95
CA VAL A 127 6.53 18.79 -20.50
C VAL A 127 7.26 17.44 -20.49
N PHE A 128 7.91 17.09 -21.60
CA PHE A 128 8.73 15.88 -21.68
C PHE A 128 9.86 15.85 -20.65
N ASP A 129 10.62 16.95 -20.51
CA ASP A 129 11.75 17.00 -19.57
C ASP A 129 11.28 16.82 -18.13
N THR A 130 10.12 17.37 -17.77
CA THR A 130 9.51 17.18 -16.44
C THR A 130 9.08 15.73 -16.24
N PHE A 131 8.39 15.12 -17.20
CA PHE A 131 8.00 13.72 -17.13
C PHE A 131 9.22 12.80 -16.94
N TRP A 132 10.24 12.98 -17.79
CA TRP A 132 11.45 12.17 -17.75
C TRP A 132 12.21 12.33 -16.43
N GLN A 133 12.38 13.58 -15.97
CA GLN A 133 13.12 13.88 -14.75
C GLN A 133 12.42 13.31 -13.52
N THR A 134 11.09 13.44 -13.42
CA THR A 134 10.32 12.90 -12.30
C THR A 134 10.46 11.38 -12.21
N TYR A 135 10.42 10.67 -13.35
CA TYR A 135 10.69 9.23 -13.39
C TYR A 135 12.12 8.90 -12.95
N LYS A 136 13.14 9.63 -13.44
CA LYS A 136 14.53 9.43 -13.01
C LYS A 136 14.68 9.55 -11.49
N GLU A 137 14.04 10.56 -10.90
CA GLU A 137 14.18 10.89 -9.49
C GLU A 137 13.46 9.91 -8.55
N ASN A 138 12.36 9.30 -9.00
CA ASN A 138 11.44 8.60 -8.10
C ASN A 138 11.22 7.11 -8.44
N TYR A 139 11.39 6.68 -9.70
CA TYR A 139 11.07 5.30 -10.10
C TYR A 139 12.17 4.30 -9.68
N PRO A 140 11.89 3.32 -8.80
CA PRO A 140 12.93 2.47 -8.22
C PRO A 140 13.29 1.24 -9.07
N PHE A 141 12.56 0.95 -10.15
CA PHE A 141 12.58 -0.38 -10.78
C PHE A 141 13.28 -0.47 -12.14
N PHE A 142 13.94 0.61 -12.61
CA PHE A 142 14.64 0.59 -13.91
C PHE A 142 15.66 -0.54 -14.04
N ALA A 143 16.55 -0.68 -13.06
CA ALA A 143 17.61 -1.70 -13.09
C ALA A 143 17.04 -3.13 -13.08
N MET A 144 16.01 -3.38 -12.26
CA MET A 144 15.32 -4.67 -12.21
C MET A 144 14.64 -5.02 -13.54
N LYS A 145 14.13 -4.01 -14.26
CA LYS A 145 13.47 -4.18 -15.56
C LYS A 145 14.45 -4.12 -16.74
N GLY A 146 15.75 -3.92 -16.49
CA GLY A 146 16.76 -3.82 -17.56
C GLY A 146 16.59 -2.59 -18.44
N ILE A 147 16.00 -1.50 -17.91
CA ILE A 147 15.70 -0.29 -18.66
C ILE A 147 16.77 0.77 -18.40
N ASP A 148 17.43 1.24 -19.45
CA ASP A 148 18.28 2.43 -19.41
C ASP A 148 17.42 3.68 -19.67
N TRP A 149 17.02 4.34 -18.58
CA TRP A 149 16.17 5.53 -18.67
C TRP A 149 16.85 6.72 -19.35
N GLN A 150 18.18 6.80 -19.30
CA GLN A 150 18.93 7.85 -19.99
C GLN A 150 18.95 7.59 -21.49
N ALA A 151 19.11 6.33 -21.92
CA ALA A 151 18.97 5.94 -23.32
C ALA A 151 17.57 6.24 -23.85
N THR A 152 16.51 5.97 -23.08
CA THR A 152 15.13 6.37 -23.40
C THR A 152 15.03 7.87 -23.69
N ARG A 153 15.65 8.71 -22.84
CA ARG A 153 15.70 10.17 -23.09
C ARG A 153 16.39 10.51 -24.41
N ASN A 154 17.57 9.93 -24.62
CA ASN A 154 18.41 10.22 -25.77
C ASN A 154 17.72 9.83 -27.08
N HIS A 155 16.86 8.80 -27.04
CA HIS A 155 16.05 8.38 -28.17
C HIS A 155 14.87 9.34 -28.45
N TYR A 156 14.04 9.65 -27.46
CA TYR A 156 12.78 10.38 -27.69
C TYR A 156 12.93 11.90 -27.68
N ARG A 157 13.79 12.47 -26.84
CA ARG A 157 13.89 13.93 -26.67
C ARG A 157 14.22 14.69 -27.96
N PRO A 158 15.10 14.21 -28.86
CA PRO A 158 15.39 14.89 -30.13
C PRO A 158 14.20 15.00 -31.07
N GLN A 159 13.20 14.10 -30.94
CA GLN A 159 12.01 14.04 -31.80
C GLN A 159 11.00 15.15 -31.48
N ILE A 160 11.06 15.70 -30.27
CA ILE A 160 10.12 16.70 -29.78
C ILE A 160 10.61 18.08 -30.18
N THR A 161 9.81 18.85 -30.91
CA THR A 161 10.05 20.27 -31.24
C THR A 161 8.95 21.17 -30.70
N ASN A 162 9.05 22.49 -30.91
CA ASN A 162 7.97 23.43 -30.58
C ASN A 162 6.71 23.24 -31.45
N ARG A 163 6.77 22.43 -32.51
CA ARG A 163 5.64 22.08 -33.38
C ARG A 163 4.99 20.74 -33.02
N THR A 164 5.54 20.02 -32.04
CA THR A 164 4.96 18.74 -31.59
C THR A 164 3.56 18.98 -31.07
N THR A 165 2.61 18.23 -31.60
CA THR A 165 1.22 18.25 -31.17
C THR A 165 1.03 17.49 -29.86
N ASP A 166 -0.11 17.70 -29.21
CA ASP A 166 -0.49 16.95 -28.01
C ASP A 166 -0.64 15.44 -28.28
N ASP A 167 -1.10 15.04 -29.47
CA ASP A 167 -1.21 13.61 -29.85
C ASP A 167 0.17 12.95 -30.00
N GLU A 168 1.10 13.64 -30.66
CA GLU A 168 2.47 13.17 -30.82
C GLU A 168 3.19 13.10 -29.47
N LEU A 169 3.06 14.14 -28.64
CA LEU A 169 3.67 14.16 -27.31
C LEU A 169 3.10 13.05 -26.42
N PHE A 170 1.78 12.89 -26.38
CA PHE A 170 1.14 11.83 -25.60
C PHE A 170 1.64 10.45 -26.04
N THR A 171 1.67 10.19 -27.35
CA THR A 171 2.19 8.94 -27.92
C THR A 171 3.65 8.69 -27.55
N ILE A 172 4.48 9.73 -27.49
CA ILE A 172 5.88 9.60 -27.05
C ILE A 172 5.94 9.21 -25.58
N LEU A 173 5.21 9.91 -24.70
CA LEU A 173 5.23 9.63 -23.26
C LEU A 173 4.73 8.21 -22.94
N THR A 174 3.70 7.73 -23.63
CA THR A 174 3.19 6.36 -23.43
C THR A 174 4.20 5.30 -23.88
N LYS A 175 4.83 5.48 -25.05
CA LYS A 175 5.90 4.59 -25.54
C LYS A 175 7.11 4.52 -24.62
N MET A 176 7.39 5.58 -23.86
CA MET A 176 8.48 5.56 -22.88
C MET A 176 8.21 4.61 -21.71
N ILE A 177 6.95 4.50 -21.27
CA ILE A 177 6.59 3.73 -20.07
C ILE A 177 5.97 2.37 -20.36
N GLU A 178 5.49 2.13 -21.57
CA GLU A 178 4.97 0.83 -22.01
C GLU A 178 5.95 -0.34 -21.77
N PRO A 179 7.26 -0.23 -22.08
CA PRO A 179 8.23 -1.30 -21.82
C PRO A 179 8.49 -1.56 -20.33
N LEU A 180 8.00 -0.70 -19.42
CA LEU A 180 8.09 -0.96 -17.99
C LEU A 180 7.19 -2.12 -17.57
N HIS A 181 6.11 -2.42 -18.33
CA HIS A 181 5.15 -3.48 -17.99
C HIS A 181 4.71 -3.42 -16.53
N ASP A 182 4.32 -2.23 -16.09
CA ASP A 182 4.09 -1.88 -14.69
C ASP A 182 2.69 -1.31 -14.51
N GLY A 183 1.86 -2.01 -13.72
CA GLY A 183 0.45 -1.67 -13.49
C GLY A 183 0.25 -0.33 -12.79
N HIS A 184 1.30 0.22 -12.18
CA HIS A 184 1.27 1.49 -11.45
C HIS A 184 1.89 2.65 -12.23
N THR A 185 1.99 2.51 -13.55
CA THR A 185 2.38 3.60 -14.44
C THR A 185 1.18 4.01 -15.30
N TYR A 186 0.96 5.31 -15.46
CA TYR A 186 -0.07 5.81 -16.37
C TYR A 186 0.24 7.20 -16.87
N VAL A 187 -0.40 7.60 -17.97
CA VAL A 187 -0.47 8.99 -18.45
C VAL A 187 -1.91 9.28 -18.85
N THR A 188 -2.46 10.41 -18.42
CA THR A 188 -3.81 10.86 -18.77
C THR A 188 -3.82 12.33 -19.20
N ARG A 189 -4.62 12.64 -20.22
CA ARG A 189 -4.89 14.00 -20.69
C ARG A 189 -6.38 14.30 -20.67
N GLY A 190 -6.90 14.62 -19.48
CA GLY A 190 -8.33 14.88 -19.26
C GLY A 190 -9.11 13.63 -18.82
N ASP A 191 -10.39 13.57 -19.19
CA ASP A 191 -11.34 12.55 -18.73
C ASP A 191 -11.29 11.26 -19.57
N CYS A 192 -10.84 10.16 -18.96
CA CYS A 192 -10.76 8.84 -19.55
C CYS A 192 -12.13 8.21 -19.87
N GLY A 193 -13.18 8.55 -19.12
CA GLY A 193 -14.53 8.04 -19.35
C GLY A 193 -15.14 8.64 -20.62
N ALA A 194 -14.90 9.93 -20.85
CA ALA A 194 -15.36 10.63 -22.04
C ALA A 194 -14.51 10.31 -23.29
N LYS A 195 -13.19 10.16 -23.13
CA LYS A 195 -12.25 9.87 -24.22
C LYS A 195 -11.20 8.83 -23.79
N PRO A 196 -11.45 7.53 -23.97
CA PRO A 196 -10.52 6.47 -23.58
C PRO A 196 -9.11 6.62 -24.20
N ASP A 197 -9.02 7.12 -25.44
CA ASP A 197 -7.74 7.35 -26.15
C ASP A 197 -6.85 8.42 -25.48
N ASN A 198 -7.38 9.16 -24.50
CA ASN A 198 -6.62 10.12 -23.70
C ASN A 198 -5.91 9.47 -22.51
N CYS A 199 -6.01 8.15 -22.34
CA CYS A 199 -5.53 7.47 -21.16
C CYS A 199 -4.74 6.22 -21.53
N PHE A 200 -3.58 6.09 -20.91
CA PHE A 200 -2.73 4.92 -21.01
C PHE A 200 -2.41 4.43 -19.60
N GLY A 201 -2.66 3.15 -19.35
CA GLY A 201 -2.21 2.44 -18.16
C GLY A 201 -1.20 1.39 -18.55
N GLY A 202 -0.01 1.44 -17.95
CA GLY A 202 0.95 0.35 -18.04
C GLY A 202 0.33 -0.93 -17.50
N HIS A 203 0.69 -2.05 -18.13
CA HIS A 203 0.19 -3.35 -17.74
C HIS A 203 1.16 -4.42 -18.25
N ARG A 204 1.05 -5.60 -17.67
CA ARG A 204 1.80 -6.76 -18.15
C ARG A 204 1.14 -7.31 -19.40
N ALA A 205 1.95 -7.75 -20.37
CA ALA A 205 1.43 -8.40 -21.57
C ALA A 205 0.61 -9.66 -21.26
N ASP A 206 0.96 -10.41 -20.20
CA ASP A 206 0.25 -11.61 -19.74
C ASP A 206 -0.91 -11.31 -18.78
N THR A 207 -1.20 -10.04 -18.48
CA THR A 207 -2.30 -9.62 -17.60
C THR A 207 -2.88 -8.28 -18.08
N PRO A 208 -3.60 -8.27 -19.20
CA PRO A 208 -4.32 -7.09 -19.64
C PRO A 208 -5.45 -6.74 -18.66
N PHE A 209 -5.95 -5.51 -18.75
CA PHE A 209 -7.13 -5.09 -17.99
C PHE A 209 -8.34 -6.00 -18.28
N PRO A 210 -9.07 -6.44 -17.24
CA PRO A 210 -10.17 -7.38 -17.41
C PRO A 210 -11.35 -6.73 -18.14
N SER A 211 -11.89 -7.40 -19.17
CA SER A 211 -13.12 -6.95 -19.84
C SER A 211 -14.36 -7.20 -18.98
N ALA A 212 -15.45 -6.47 -19.27
CA ALA A 212 -16.74 -6.68 -18.59
C ALA A 212 -17.25 -8.12 -18.75
N GLU A 213 -16.99 -8.76 -19.89
CA GLU A 213 -17.33 -10.15 -20.17
C GLU A 213 -16.52 -11.11 -19.29
N LEU A 214 -15.23 -10.86 -19.10
CA LEU A 214 -14.39 -11.67 -18.22
C LEU A 214 -14.87 -11.56 -16.77
N ILE A 215 -15.21 -10.35 -16.31
CA ILE A 215 -15.73 -10.12 -14.95
C ILE A 215 -17.02 -10.94 -14.73
N LYS A 216 -17.96 -10.86 -15.68
CA LYS A 216 -19.21 -11.65 -15.63
C LYS A 216 -18.94 -13.16 -15.59
N LYS A 217 -17.98 -13.66 -16.38
CA LYS A 217 -17.56 -15.07 -16.36
C LYS A 217 -16.99 -15.49 -14.99
N ILE A 218 -16.13 -14.66 -14.41
CA ILE A 218 -15.56 -14.90 -13.08
C ILE A 218 -16.67 -14.98 -12.03
N ASP A 219 -17.58 -14.01 -12.00
CA ASP A 219 -18.68 -13.96 -11.03
C ASP A 219 -19.63 -15.15 -11.18
N ALA A 220 -19.98 -15.52 -12.42
CA ALA A 220 -20.80 -16.70 -12.69
C ALA A 220 -20.12 -18.00 -12.24
N SER A 221 -18.81 -18.14 -12.54
CA SER A 221 -18.01 -19.30 -12.13
C SER A 221 -17.97 -19.44 -10.60
N ILE A 222 -17.71 -18.36 -9.88
CA ILE A 222 -17.67 -18.37 -8.40
C ILE A 222 -19.05 -18.70 -7.83
N THR A 223 -20.11 -18.07 -8.34
CA THR A 223 -21.48 -18.30 -7.89
C THR A 223 -21.89 -19.77 -8.07
N ALA A 224 -21.49 -20.40 -9.18
CA ALA A 224 -21.78 -21.81 -9.43
C ALA A 224 -21.10 -22.76 -8.42
N GLN A 225 -19.95 -22.37 -7.86
CA GLN A 225 -19.18 -23.21 -6.92
C GLN A 225 -19.52 -22.96 -5.45
N VAL A 226 -19.83 -21.71 -5.10
CA VAL A 226 -20.05 -21.25 -3.73
C VAL A 226 -21.53 -21.20 -3.37
N GLY A 227 -22.40 -21.03 -4.37
CA GLY A 227 -23.84 -20.83 -4.17
C GLY A 227 -24.17 -19.39 -3.77
N ALA A 228 -25.24 -19.23 -2.99
CA ALA A 228 -25.69 -17.92 -2.55
C ALA A 228 -24.68 -17.27 -1.58
N VAL A 229 -24.34 -16.01 -1.85
CA VAL A 229 -23.45 -15.19 -1.01
C VAL A 229 -24.23 -14.04 -0.38
N HIS A 230 -23.88 -13.71 0.86
CA HIS A 230 -24.18 -12.41 1.43
C HIS A 230 -23.23 -11.37 0.84
N GLN A 231 -23.77 -10.22 0.43
CA GLN A 231 -23.00 -9.17 -0.23
C GLN A 231 -23.13 -7.86 0.56
N TRP A 232 -22.03 -7.13 0.63
CA TRP A 232 -21.96 -5.77 1.15
C TRP A 232 -21.48 -4.82 0.04
N GLY A 233 -21.49 -3.53 0.35
CA GLY A 233 -21.31 -2.42 -0.58
C GLY A 233 -22.63 -1.77 -1.00
N GLN A 234 -22.53 -0.54 -1.49
CA GLN A 234 -23.63 0.30 -1.97
C GLN A 234 -23.36 0.70 -3.42
N GLY A 235 -24.42 1.00 -4.17
CA GLY A 235 -24.32 1.42 -5.57
C GLY A 235 -23.40 0.54 -6.41
N HIS A 236 -22.36 1.15 -6.97
CA HIS A 236 -21.34 0.47 -7.80
C HIS A 236 -20.37 -0.40 -7.00
N GLY A 237 -20.35 -0.26 -5.68
CA GLY A 237 -19.55 -1.07 -4.75
C GLY A 237 -20.24 -2.37 -4.30
N LYS A 238 -21.53 -2.55 -4.59
CA LYS A 238 -22.28 -3.74 -4.15
C LYS A 238 -21.66 -5.02 -4.71
N GLY A 239 -21.42 -5.99 -3.83
CA GLY A 239 -20.84 -7.29 -4.17
C GLY A 239 -19.31 -7.32 -4.15
N LYS A 240 -18.65 -6.18 -3.88
CA LYS A 240 -17.18 -6.15 -3.73
C LYS A 240 -16.69 -6.90 -2.51
N ILE A 241 -17.52 -6.97 -1.48
CA ILE A 241 -17.33 -7.80 -0.30
C ILE A 241 -18.44 -8.85 -0.31
N ALA A 242 -18.07 -10.13 -0.34
CA ALA A 242 -19.02 -11.22 -0.35
C ALA A 242 -18.61 -12.33 0.61
N PHE A 243 -19.58 -12.92 1.30
CA PHE A 243 -19.35 -14.04 2.22
C PHE A 243 -20.38 -15.16 2.04
N ALA A 244 -19.94 -16.41 2.15
CA ALA A 244 -20.81 -17.57 2.26
C ALA A 244 -20.31 -18.57 3.31
N ASP A 245 -21.26 -19.17 4.03
CA ASP A 245 -21.02 -20.38 4.82
C ASP A 245 -21.18 -21.59 3.89
N LEU A 246 -20.11 -22.37 3.68
CA LEU A 246 -20.13 -23.55 2.81
C LEU A 246 -20.64 -24.78 3.57
N PRO A 247 -21.26 -25.77 2.87
CA PRO A 247 -21.84 -26.95 3.51
C PRO A 247 -20.86 -27.80 4.33
N ASP A 248 -19.57 -27.72 4.02
CA ASP A 248 -18.52 -28.46 4.73
C ASP A 248 -18.04 -27.77 6.02
N GLY A 249 -18.60 -26.61 6.38
CA GLY A 249 -18.25 -25.80 7.55
C GLY A 249 -17.12 -24.80 7.31
N THR A 250 -16.69 -24.63 6.06
CA THR A 250 -15.73 -23.61 5.63
C THR A 250 -16.43 -22.29 5.36
N GLY A 251 -15.81 -21.16 5.72
CA GLY A 251 -16.25 -19.83 5.30
C GLY A 251 -15.58 -19.46 3.98
N TYR A 252 -16.29 -18.78 3.08
CA TYR A 252 -15.73 -18.19 1.87
C TYR A 252 -15.91 -16.68 1.92
N LEU A 253 -14.82 -15.93 2.05
CA LEU A 253 -14.79 -14.46 2.02
C LEU A 253 -14.08 -14.01 0.74
N ARG A 254 -14.78 -13.26 -0.11
CA ARG A 254 -14.24 -12.67 -1.34
C ARG A 254 -14.19 -11.17 -1.23
N LEU A 255 -13.05 -10.59 -1.61
CA LEU A 255 -12.83 -9.15 -1.69
C LEU A 255 -12.26 -8.84 -3.08
N THR A 256 -12.98 -8.06 -3.89
CA THR A 256 -12.56 -7.71 -5.27
C THR A 256 -11.88 -6.35 -5.38
N GLY A 257 -11.78 -5.64 -4.25
CA GLY A 257 -11.04 -4.39 -4.14
C GLY A 257 -11.06 -3.91 -2.70
N PHE A 258 -10.31 -2.85 -2.43
CA PHE A 258 -10.13 -2.15 -1.16
C PHE A 258 -10.45 -0.66 -1.33
N VAL A 259 -11.45 -0.34 -2.16
CA VAL A 259 -11.91 1.02 -2.43
C VAL A 259 -13.27 0.97 -3.12
N ASN A 260 -14.04 2.05 -3.01
CA ASN A 260 -15.35 2.25 -3.64
C ASN A 260 -16.33 1.14 -3.23
N TYR A 261 -16.46 0.91 -1.93
CA TYR A 261 -17.54 0.13 -1.33
C TYR A 261 -18.81 0.96 -1.20
N THR A 262 -18.70 2.29 -1.07
CA THR A 262 -19.84 3.22 -1.04
C THR A 262 -19.79 4.23 -2.19
N ASP A 263 -20.91 4.93 -2.43
CA ASP A 263 -21.00 6.02 -3.42
C ASP A 263 -20.44 7.36 -2.88
N ASP A 264 -20.00 7.41 -1.61
CA ASP A 264 -19.38 8.61 -1.01
C ASP A 264 -17.91 8.78 -1.44
N HIS A 265 -17.28 7.70 -1.90
CA HIS A 265 -15.90 7.68 -2.41
C HIS A 265 -14.86 8.22 -1.42
N THR A 266 -15.08 8.06 -0.11
CA THR A 266 -14.11 8.40 0.94
C THR A 266 -13.57 7.16 1.64
N PHE A 267 -12.36 7.27 2.19
CA PHE A 267 -11.76 6.20 2.97
C PHE A 267 -12.61 5.83 4.20
N GLU A 268 -13.18 6.80 4.89
CA GLU A 268 -13.96 6.57 6.12
C GLU A 268 -15.25 5.79 5.82
N ALA A 269 -15.94 6.15 4.74
CA ALA A 269 -17.15 5.45 4.32
C ALA A 269 -16.84 4.01 3.92
N ASP A 270 -15.78 3.79 3.15
CA ASP A 270 -15.31 2.45 2.78
C ASP A 270 -14.85 1.65 4.00
N ALA A 271 -14.13 2.28 4.93
CA ALA A 271 -13.67 1.63 6.17
C ALA A 271 -14.86 1.20 7.04
N ALA A 272 -15.87 2.06 7.21
CA ALA A 272 -17.07 1.73 7.97
C ALA A 272 -17.86 0.59 7.33
N GLU A 273 -17.98 0.59 6.00
CA GLU A 273 -18.67 -0.46 5.26
C GLU A 273 -17.93 -1.81 5.34
N LEU A 274 -16.59 -1.78 5.26
CA LEU A 274 -15.77 -2.97 5.47
C LEU A 274 -15.89 -3.49 6.90
N ASP A 275 -15.79 -2.63 7.91
CA ASP A 275 -15.92 -3.01 9.31
C ASP A 275 -17.28 -3.65 9.57
N ARG A 276 -18.36 -3.08 9.03
CA ARG A 276 -19.72 -3.64 9.12
C ARG A 276 -19.80 -5.03 8.51
N ALA A 277 -19.16 -5.26 7.37
CA ALA A 277 -19.10 -6.58 6.74
C ALA A 277 -18.28 -7.57 7.58
N LEU A 278 -17.10 -7.15 8.05
CA LEU A 278 -16.22 -7.98 8.86
C LEU A 278 -16.84 -8.33 10.22
N ASP A 279 -17.61 -7.43 10.84
CA ASP A 279 -18.36 -7.72 12.08
C ASP A 279 -19.45 -8.77 11.86
N ALA A 280 -20.16 -8.68 10.74
CA ALA A 280 -21.18 -9.67 10.37
C ALA A 280 -20.56 -11.04 10.04
N VAL A 281 -19.34 -11.07 9.52
CA VAL A 281 -18.59 -12.30 9.24
C VAL A 281 -17.98 -12.88 10.51
N PHE A 282 -17.15 -12.12 11.22
CA PHE A 282 -16.37 -12.56 12.38
C PHE A 282 -17.15 -12.35 13.69
N THR A 283 -18.25 -13.06 13.83
CA THR A 283 -18.99 -13.14 15.11
C THR A 283 -18.33 -14.13 16.06
N ASP A 284 -18.54 -13.96 17.37
CA ASP A 284 -18.12 -14.90 18.42
C ASP A 284 -18.50 -16.36 18.14
N ARG A 285 -19.68 -16.58 17.55
CA ARG A 285 -20.12 -17.91 17.14
C ARG A 285 -19.29 -18.41 15.96
N ARG A 286 -19.20 -17.61 14.88
CA ARG A 286 -18.58 -18.04 13.63
C ARG A 286 -17.08 -18.30 13.80
N VAL A 287 -16.35 -17.43 14.52
CA VAL A 287 -14.91 -17.63 14.73
C VAL A 287 -14.57 -18.91 15.49
N ARG A 288 -15.50 -19.43 16.32
CA ARG A 288 -15.34 -20.70 17.04
C ARG A 288 -15.80 -21.93 16.26
N SER A 289 -16.70 -21.76 15.29
CA SER A 289 -17.30 -22.89 14.54
C SER A 289 -16.72 -23.11 13.15
N LEU A 290 -16.07 -22.10 12.55
CA LEU A 290 -15.47 -22.23 11.22
C LEU A 290 -14.35 -23.27 11.22
N ARG A 291 -14.47 -24.27 10.35
CA ARG A 291 -13.43 -25.28 10.14
C ARG A 291 -12.22 -24.73 9.40
N GLY A 292 -12.45 -23.75 8.54
CA GLY A 292 -11.47 -23.07 7.73
C GLY A 292 -12.06 -21.81 7.12
N LEU A 293 -11.20 -20.93 6.62
CA LEU A 293 -11.60 -19.77 5.82
C LEU A 293 -10.87 -19.81 4.47
N VAL A 294 -11.64 -19.75 3.39
CA VAL A 294 -11.12 -19.37 2.06
C VAL A 294 -11.23 -17.86 1.96
N LEU A 295 -10.09 -17.18 1.80
CA LEU A 295 -10.02 -15.76 1.46
C LEU A 295 -9.68 -15.63 -0.02
N ASP A 296 -10.62 -15.15 -0.84
CA ASP A 296 -10.45 -15.03 -2.29
C ASP A 296 -10.12 -13.60 -2.71
N LEU A 297 -8.87 -13.40 -3.13
CA LEU A 297 -8.35 -12.15 -3.68
C LEU A 297 -7.96 -12.28 -5.16
N ARG A 298 -8.35 -13.37 -5.86
CA ARG A 298 -7.91 -13.64 -7.24
C ARG A 298 -8.29 -12.56 -8.24
N PHE A 299 -9.36 -11.81 -7.95
CA PHE A 299 -9.86 -10.67 -8.72
C PHE A 299 -9.88 -9.40 -7.85
N ASN A 300 -8.83 -9.16 -7.07
CA ASN A 300 -8.71 -7.98 -6.22
C ASN A 300 -7.83 -6.91 -6.88
N GLY A 301 -8.46 -5.84 -7.36
CA GLY A 301 -7.79 -4.74 -8.05
C GLY A 301 -7.03 -3.75 -7.16
N GLY A 302 -6.97 -3.97 -5.84
CA GLY A 302 -6.32 -3.07 -4.91
C GLY A 302 -7.21 -1.95 -4.40
N GLY A 303 -6.61 -0.82 -4.01
CA GLY A 303 -7.24 0.27 -3.29
C GLY A 303 -6.40 0.68 -2.08
N SER A 304 -7.02 0.81 -0.90
CA SER A 304 -6.35 1.18 0.34
C SER A 304 -5.63 0.01 1.01
N ASP A 305 -4.33 0.19 1.29
CA ASP A 305 -3.55 -0.71 2.15
C ASP A 305 -4.17 -0.88 3.54
N ARG A 306 -4.69 0.21 4.13
CA ARG A 306 -5.30 0.17 5.47
C ARG A 306 -6.53 -0.71 5.53
N LEU A 307 -7.35 -0.72 4.48
CA LEU A 307 -8.49 -1.65 4.41
C LEU A 307 -8.02 -3.11 4.30
N GLY A 308 -6.94 -3.35 3.55
CA GLY A 308 -6.26 -4.65 3.51
C GLY A 308 -5.75 -5.12 4.88
N LEU A 309 -5.08 -4.23 5.62
CA LEU A 309 -4.60 -4.51 6.97
C LEU A 309 -5.75 -4.84 7.93
N ARG A 310 -6.87 -4.10 7.90
CA ARG A 310 -8.07 -4.39 8.71
C ARG A 310 -8.57 -5.83 8.55
N VAL A 311 -8.48 -6.39 7.34
CA VAL A 311 -8.80 -7.82 7.11
C VAL A 311 -7.79 -8.73 7.82
N ALA A 312 -6.49 -8.44 7.73
CA ALA A 312 -5.45 -9.21 8.42
C ALA A 312 -5.58 -9.14 9.96
N GLU A 313 -6.02 -8.00 10.50
CA GLU A 313 -6.26 -7.78 11.93
C GLU A 313 -7.40 -8.67 12.48
N ARG A 314 -8.39 -9.02 11.66
CA ARG A 314 -9.45 -10.00 12.00
C ARG A 314 -8.97 -11.44 12.02
N LEU A 315 -7.78 -11.71 11.48
CA LEU A 315 -7.27 -13.07 11.26
C LEU A 315 -6.11 -13.42 12.19
N THR A 316 -5.84 -12.64 13.23
CA THR A 316 -4.73 -12.91 14.17
C THR A 316 -5.10 -12.57 15.60
N ASP A 317 -4.52 -13.29 16.55
CA ASP A 317 -4.58 -13.00 18.00
C ASP A 317 -3.26 -12.43 18.54
N ARG A 318 -2.24 -12.32 17.69
CA ARG A 318 -0.93 -11.77 18.05
C ARG A 318 -0.47 -10.69 17.06
N PRO A 319 0.28 -9.69 17.53
CA PRO A 319 0.85 -8.67 16.66
C PRO A 319 2.05 -9.22 15.87
N TYR A 320 2.23 -8.75 14.64
CA TYR A 320 3.41 -9.05 13.82
C TYR A 320 3.69 -7.89 12.84
N THR A 321 4.83 -7.95 12.14
CA THR A 321 5.17 -7.00 11.07
C THR A 321 4.68 -7.56 9.74
N ALA A 322 3.81 -6.83 9.04
CA ALA A 322 3.29 -7.20 7.74
C ALA A 322 4.41 -7.15 6.68
N TYR A 323 5.07 -6.00 6.61
CA TYR A 323 6.12 -5.68 5.66
C TYR A 323 6.86 -4.42 6.13
N LEU A 324 7.99 -4.15 5.49
CA LEU A 324 8.75 -2.91 5.62
C LEU A 324 8.48 -2.04 4.39
N LYS A 325 8.20 -0.76 4.60
CA LYS A 325 7.92 0.20 3.53
C LYS A 325 9.04 1.23 3.43
N GLN A 326 9.45 1.55 2.22
CA GLN A 326 10.51 2.50 1.91
C GLN A 326 10.18 3.27 0.63
N ALA A 327 10.60 4.53 0.53
CA ALA A 327 10.49 5.34 -0.67
C ALA A 327 11.86 5.59 -1.29
N ARG A 328 11.90 5.76 -2.60
CA ARG A 328 13.13 6.11 -3.34
C ARG A 328 13.60 7.51 -2.95
N ASP A 329 14.82 7.68 -2.46
CA ASP A 329 15.26 8.95 -1.83
C ASP A 329 16.48 9.62 -2.48
N ASP A 330 16.92 9.13 -3.65
CA ASP A 330 18.03 9.72 -4.38
C ASP A 330 17.92 9.50 -5.89
N ALA A 331 18.05 10.57 -6.66
CA ALA A 331 17.95 10.57 -8.12
C ALA A 331 19.22 10.05 -8.81
N GLU A 332 20.37 10.13 -8.15
CA GLU A 332 21.67 9.73 -8.69
C GLU A 332 22.13 8.38 -8.13
N ASP A 333 21.62 7.97 -6.97
CA ASP A 333 21.93 6.66 -6.36
C ASP A 333 20.74 5.68 -6.37
N PRO A 334 20.69 4.79 -7.39
CA PRO A 334 20.18 3.43 -7.39
C PRO A 334 19.54 2.84 -6.13
N ALA A 335 20.36 2.84 -5.10
CA ALA A 335 20.23 2.00 -3.94
C ALA A 335 19.76 2.78 -2.70
N ARG A 336 19.58 4.10 -2.82
CA ARG A 336 19.15 4.93 -1.70
C ARG A 336 17.65 4.99 -1.58
N PHE A 337 17.21 4.60 -0.40
CA PHE A 337 15.83 4.63 0.03
C PHE A 337 15.74 5.33 1.38
N THR A 338 14.56 5.82 1.71
CA THR A 338 14.24 6.27 3.06
C THR A 338 14.44 5.13 4.08
N PRO A 339 14.61 5.45 5.37
CA PRO A 339 14.63 4.42 6.41
C PRO A 339 13.40 3.52 6.33
N ALA A 340 13.60 2.21 6.49
CA ALA A 340 12.51 1.24 6.45
C ALA A 340 11.54 1.43 7.61
N GLU A 341 10.27 1.65 7.28
CA GLU A 341 9.20 1.73 8.27
C GLU A 341 8.48 0.37 8.40
N PRO A 342 8.42 -0.21 9.60
CA PRO A 342 7.66 -1.43 9.82
C PRO A 342 6.16 -1.15 9.87
N VAL A 343 5.42 -1.73 8.94
CA VAL A 343 3.95 -1.76 8.98
C VAL A 343 3.51 -2.97 9.81
N ARG A 344 2.63 -2.75 10.77
CA ARG A 344 2.23 -3.75 11.77
C ARG A 344 0.79 -4.19 11.55
N VAL A 345 0.53 -5.47 11.78
CA VAL A 345 -0.82 -5.99 12.03
C VAL A 345 -0.98 -6.14 13.52
N LEU A 346 -2.04 -5.55 14.07
CA LEU A 346 -2.44 -5.70 15.47
C LEU A 346 -3.75 -6.48 15.54
N PRO A 347 -3.95 -7.41 16.49
CA PRO A 347 -5.23 -8.10 16.62
C PRO A 347 -6.37 -7.10 16.77
N HIS A 348 -7.45 -7.33 16.02
CA HIS A 348 -8.68 -6.56 16.18
C HIS A 348 -9.22 -6.72 17.62
N HIS A 349 -9.85 -5.68 18.17
CA HIS A 349 -10.37 -5.71 19.56
C HIS A 349 -11.58 -6.63 19.75
N GLY A 350 -12.34 -6.87 18.68
CA GLY A 350 -13.47 -7.80 18.65
C GLY A 350 -13.06 -9.25 18.34
N PRO A 351 -14.01 -10.12 17.93
CA PRO A 351 -13.70 -11.50 17.62
C PRO A 351 -12.74 -11.62 16.44
N VAL A 352 -11.75 -12.52 16.57
CA VAL A 352 -10.73 -12.81 15.55
C VAL A 352 -10.74 -14.29 15.20
N TYR A 353 -10.44 -14.62 13.95
CA TYR A 353 -10.32 -15.99 13.48
C TYR A 353 -8.85 -16.44 13.37
N THR A 354 -8.45 -17.34 14.27
CA THR A 354 -7.08 -17.87 14.36
C THR A 354 -6.92 -19.25 13.71
N GLY A 355 -7.99 -19.80 13.12
CA GLY A 355 -7.98 -21.13 12.49
C GLY A 355 -7.28 -21.19 11.11
N PRO A 356 -7.40 -22.31 10.38
CA PRO A 356 -6.78 -22.48 9.07
C PRO A 356 -7.34 -21.52 8.00
N VAL A 357 -6.45 -20.90 7.21
CA VAL A 357 -6.82 -19.99 6.12
C VAL A 357 -6.16 -20.41 4.81
N ALA A 358 -6.97 -20.58 3.77
CA ALA A 358 -6.52 -20.73 2.39
C ALA A 358 -6.71 -19.41 1.66
N LEU A 359 -5.63 -18.86 1.12
CA LEU A 359 -5.64 -17.56 0.42
C LEU A 359 -5.56 -17.81 -1.09
N LEU A 360 -6.61 -17.45 -1.82
CA LEU A 360 -6.64 -17.57 -3.28
C LEU A 360 -6.09 -16.30 -3.92
N THR A 361 -5.14 -16.47 -4.84
CA THR A 361 -4.43 -15.38 -5.53
C THR A 361 -4.31 -15.67 -7.02
N GLY A 362 -4.24 -14.61 -7.82
CA GLY A 362 -4.05 -14.72 -9.26
C GLY A 362 -3.41 -13.46 -9.82
N ARG A 363 -3.20 -13.43 -11.14
CA ARG A 363 -2.59 -12.27 -11.80
C ARG A 363 -3.40 -10.98 -11.68
N LEU A 364 -4.69 -11.08 -11.40
CA LEU A 364 -5.58 -9.95 -11.14
C LEU A 364 -5.66 -9.58 -9.64
N THR A 365 -4.82 -10.18 -8.79
CA THR A 365 -4.50 -9.67 -7.44
C THR A 365 -3.42 -8.61 -7.58
N ILE A 366 -3.79 -7.34 -7.42
CA ILE A 366 -2.98 -6.15 -7.75
C ILE A 366 -2.95 -5.20 -6.54
N SER A 367 -1.88 -4.41 -6.37
CA SER A 367 -1.81 -3.28 -5.42
C SER A 367 -2.15 -3.70 -3.98
N ALA A 368 -3.11 -3.07 -3.31
CA ALA A 368 -3.51 -3.43 -1.96
C ALA A 368 -4.00 -4.90 -1.83
N GLY A 369 -4.41 -5.55 -2.91
CA GLY A 369 -4.62 -7.02 -2.94
C GLY A 369 -3.34 -7.79 -2.67
N GLU A 370 -2.21 -7.30 -3.16
CA GLU A 370 -0.88 -7.86 -2.95
C GLU A 370 -0.30 -7.47 -1.59
N THR A 371 -0.46 -6.22 -1.12
CA THR A 371 0.00 -5.83 0.22
C THR A 371 -0.79 -6.57 1.31
N THR A 372 -2.09 -6.84 1.10
CA THR A 372 -2.87 -7.74 1.95
C THR A 372 -2.33 -9.18 1.92
N THR A 373 -2.01 -9.68 0.72
CA THR A 373 -1.39 -11.01 0.56
C THR A 373 -0.07 -11.11 1.32
N GLN A 374 0.77 -10.07 1.25
CA GLN A 374 2.04 -9.96 1.96
C GLN A 374 1.83 -9.88 3.48
N ALA A 375 0.89 -9.05 3.94
CA ALA A 375 0.56 -8.95 5.36
C ALA A 375 0.19 -10.31 5.95
N LEU A 376 -0.63 -11.09 5.25
CA LEU A 376 -1.04 -12.42 5.70
C LEU A 376 0.09 -13.46 5.76
N MET A 377 1.26 -13.18 5.16
CA MET A 377 2.43 -14.06 5.25
C MET A 377 3.04 -14.08 6.65
N GLY A 378 2.88 -13.00 7.43
CA GLY A 378 3.38 -12.89 8.81
C GLY A 378 2.48 -13.55 9.87
N ARG A 379 1.29 -14.01 9.47
CA ARG A 379 0.30 -14.64 10.36
C ARG A 379 0.79 -16.02 10.83
N ALA A 380 0.41 -16.39 12.06
CA ALA A 380 0.54 -17.75 12.56
C ALA A 380 -0.76 -18.26 13.24
N PRO A 381 -1.31 -19.44 12.85
CA PRO A 381 -0.79 -20.37 11.84
C PRO A 381 -0.75 -19.75 10.43
N GLY A 382 0.25 -20.15 9.64
CA GLY A 382 0.49 -19.58 8.32
C GLY A 382 -0.67 -19.85 7.35
N VAL A 383 -0.91 -18.91 6.43
CA VAL A 383 -1.89 -19.10 5.35
C VAL A 383 -1.34 -20.03 4.27
N VAL A 384 -2.21 -20.80 3.61
CA VAL A 384 -1.84 -21.55 2.40
C VAL A 384 -2.26 -20.75 1.17
N ARG A 385 -1.29 -20.12 0.48
CA ARG A 385 -1.52 -19.40 -0.78
C ARG A 385 -1.71 -20.37 -1.94
N ILE A 386 -2.79 -20.24 -2.69
CA ILE A 386 -3.20 -21.15 -3.78
C ILE A 386 -3.57 -20.32 -5.02
N GLY A 387 -3.21 -20.79 -6.20
CA GLY A 387 -3.58 -20.17 -7.47
C GLY A 387 -2.36 -19.85 -8.33
N GLN A 388 -2.24 -18.60 -8.74
CA GLN A 388 -1.09 -18.10 -9.50
C GLN A 388 -0.34 -17.03 -8.71
N ASN A 389 0.78 -16.55 -9.25
CA ASN A 389 1.42 -15.38 -8.67
C ASN A 389 0.44 -14.21 -8.68
N THR A 390 0.56 -13.32 -7.70
CA THR A 390 -0.03 -11.98 -7.81
C THR A 390 0.61 -11.20 -8.99
N ASN A 391 0.15 -9.98 -9.25
CA ASN A 391 0.58 -9.23 -10.43
C ASN A 391 2.05 -8.79 -10.39
N GLY A 392 2.53 -8.36 -9.22
CA GLY A 392 3.82 -7.70 -9.05
C GLY A 392 3.75 -6.18 -9.21
N SER A 393 2.62 -5.56 -8.88
CA SER A 393 2.44 -4.10 -8.87
C SER A 393 2.11 -3.67 -7.43
N PHE A 394 3.13 -3.56 -6.56
CA PHE A 394 2.96 -3.38 -5.10
C PHE A 394 2.93 -1.94 -4.65
N SER A 395 3.92 -1.15 -5.09
CA SER A 395 4.17 0.21 -4.61
C SER A 395 2.91 1.09 -4.62
N ASP A 396 2.75 2.02 -3.67
CA ASP A 396 1.77 3.09 -3.87
C ASP A 396 2.16 3.90 -5.12
N VAL A 397 1.15 4.54 -5.73
CA VAL A 397 1.35 5.38 -6.91
C VAL A 397 1.65 6.81 -6.46
N LEU A 398 2.80 7.32 -6.91
CA LEU A 398 3.14 8.72 -6.85
C LEU A 398 2.45 9.46 -8.00
N GLU A 399 1.31 10.07 -7.71
CA GLU A 399 0.59 10.87 -8.72
C GLU A 399 1.26 12.23 -8.95
N ARG A 400 1.39 12.62 -10.22
CA ARG A 400 2.08 13.84 -10.63
C ARG A 400 1.32 14.56 -11.74
N ARG A 401 1.51 15.87 -11.80
CA ARG A 401 1.05 16.72 -12.90
C ARG A 401 2.20 17.13 -13.79
N LEU A 402 1.86 17.38 -15.04
CA LEU A 402 2.75 17.99 -16.01
C LEU A 402 2.43 19.49 -16.16
N PRO A 403 3.36 20.31 -16.66
CA PRO A 403 3.14 21.74 -16.86
C PRO A 403 1.92 22.10 -17.74
N ASN A 404 1.50 21.18 -18.62
CA ASN A 404 0.32 21.31 -19.49
C ASN A 404 -0.95 20.65 -18.90
N ASP A 405 -1.00 20.46 -17.58
CA ASP A 405 -2.16 19.96 -16.83
C ASP A 405 -2.51 18.48 -17.05
N TRP A 406 -1.72 17.76 -17.84
CA TRP A 406 -1.79 16.30 -17.91
C TRP A 406 -1.33 15.67 -16.59
N ARG A 407 -1.75 14.43 -16.35
CA ARG A 407 -1.40 13.68 -15.14
C ARG A 407 -0.66 12.40 -15.50
N PHE A 408 0.18 11.95 -14.59
CA PHE A 408 0.82 10.65 -14.70
C PHE A 408 1.05 10.06 -13.31
N GLY A 409 1.17 8.74 -13.27
CA GLY A 409 1.51 8.00 -12.06
C GLY A 409 2.77 7.18 -12.29
N LEU A 410 3.52 6.96 -11.21
CA LEU A 410 4.61 6.01 -11.17
C LEU A 410 4.73 5.43 -9.76
N PRO A 411 5.20 4.19 -9.58
CA PRO A 411 5.58 3.71 -8.28
C PRO A 411 6.85 4.40 -7.79
N ASN A 412 6.89 4.79 -6.52
CA ASN A 412 8.07 5.38 -5.88
C ASN A 412 8.51 4.67 -4.59
N GLU A 413 7.84 3.57 -4.24
CA GLU A 413 8.04 2.86 -2.99
C GLU A 413 8.39 1.39 -3.22
N VAL A 414 8.94 0.75 -2.18
CA VAL A 414 9.26 -0.68 -2.18
C VAL A 414 8.75 -1.29 -0.89
N PHE A 415 7.97 -2.37 -1.03
CA PHE A 415 7.41 -3.15 0.06
C PHE A 415 8.22 -4.43 0.22
N ARG A 416 8.89 -4.58 1.36
CA ARG A 416 9.79 -5.71 1.63
C ARG A 416 9.20 -6.64 2.67
N ASP A 417 9.32 -7.93 2.42
CA ASP A 417 9.07 -8.94 3.43
C ASP A 417 9.95 -8.70 4.66
N ALA A 418 9.34 -8.66 5.84
CA ALA A 418 10.05 -8.27 7.06
C ALA A 418 11.06 -9.32 7.56
N GLY A 419 10.91 -10.59 7.16
CA GLY A 419 11.81 -11.67 7.56
C GLY A 419 12.97 -11.90 6.59
N THR A 420 12.75 -11.63 5.30
CA THR A 420 13.70 -11.96 4.22
C THR A 420 14.25 -10.73 3.48
N GLY A 421 13.63 -9.56 3.63
CA GLY A 421 13.98 -8.34 2.91
C GLY A 421 13.59 -8.33 1.42
N ARG A 422 12.94 -9.40 0.94
CA ARG A 422 12.54 -9.58 -0.46
C ARG A 422 11.41 -8.63 -0.84
N ALA A 423 11.54 -7.96 -1.99
CA ALA A 423 10.45 -7.27 -2.67
C ALA A 423 9.83 -8.16 -3.76
N TYR A 424 8.59 -7.90 -4.13
CA TYR A 424 7.83 -8.73 -5.08
C TYR A 424 7.37 -7.96 -6.32
N ASP A 425 7.73 -6.69 -6.46
CA ASP A 425 7.50 -5.91 -7.68
C ASP A 425 8.05 -6.63 -8.92
N GLY A 426 7.29 -6.64 -10.01
CA GLY A 426 7.59 -7.33 -11.25
C GLY A 426 7.22 -8.82 -11.29
N GLU A 427 7.48 -9.61 -10.23
CA GLU A 427 7.20 -11.06 -10.24
C GLU A 427 5.82 -11.40 -9.65
N GLY A 428 5.41 -10.66 -8.62
CA GLY A 428 4.30 -10.99 -7.72
C GLY A 428 4.68 -12.02 -6.67
N ILE A 429 3.86 -12.13 -5.62
CA ILE A 429 3.99 -13.17 -4.60
C ILE A 429 3.56 -14.51 -5.19
N ALA A 430 4.45 -15.51 -5.10
CA ALA A 430 4.14 -16.86 -5.55
C ALA A 430 3.17 -17.59 -4.60
N PRO A 431 2.28 -18.43 -5.15
CA PRO A 431 1.46 -19.32 -4.34
C PRO A 431 2.32 -20.46 -3.77
N HIS A 432 1.90 -21.05 -2.65
CA HIS A 432 2.46 -22.32 -2.18
C HIS A 432 2.01 -23.48 -3.08
N VAL A 433 0.78 -23.42 -3.59
CA VAL A 433 0.23 -24.41 -4.52
C VAL A 433 -0.21 -23.74 -5.80
N ARG A 434 0.53 -24.02 -6.88
CA ARG A 434 0.22 -23.47 -8.21
C ARG A 434 -0.91 -24.27 -8.86
N VAL A 435 -1.97 -23.59 -9.26
CA VAL A 435 -3.10 -24.15 -10.03
C VAL A 435 -3.58 -23.12 -11.06
N PRO A 436 -4.34 -23.53 -12.09
CA PRO A 436 -5.03 -22.61 -12.97
C PRO A 436 -5.96 -21.65 -12.22
N VAL A 437 -6.12 -20.43 -12.76
CA VAL A 437 -7.04 -19.41 -12.24
C VAL A 437 -7.76 -18.78 -13.43
N PHE A 438 -9.09 -18.92 -13.47
CA PHE A 438 -9.97 -18.27 -14.45
C PHE A 438 -9.57 -18.48 -15.91
N THR A 439 -9.08 -19.69 -16.23
CA THR A 439 -8.75 -20.05 -17.62
C THR A 439 -10.00 -20.39 -18.43
N ASP A 440 -9.97 -20.21 -19.75
CA ASP A 440 -11.07 -20.64 -20.62
C ASP A 440 -11.40 -22.13 -20.48
N ALA A 441 -10.38 -22.96 -20.23
CA ALA A 441 -10.56 -24.40 -19.96
C ALA A 441 -11.27 -24.68 -18.63
N GLU A 442 -11.08 -23.84 -17.62
CA GLU A 442 -11.83 -23.93 -16.36
C GLU A 442 -13.28 -23.50 -16.54
N PHE A 443 -13.51 -22.37 -17.22
CA PHE A 443 -14.85 -21.89 -17.52
C PHE A 443 -15.65 -22.90 -18.35
N ALA A 444 -15.05 -23.45 -19.41
CA ALA A 444 -15.69 -24.44 -20.27
C ALA A 444 -16.04 -25.75 -19.53
N ALA A 445 -15.24 -26.12 -18.52
CA ALA A 445 -15.45 -27.31 -17.72
C ALA A 445 -16.32 -27.06 -16.47
N GLY A 446 -16.75 -25.82 -16.20
CA GLY A 446 -17.45 -25.46 -14.97
C GLY A 446 -16.63 -25.78 -13.71
N ARG A 447 -15.31 -25.58 -13.76
CA ARG A 447 -14.37 -25.91 -12.66
C ARG A 447 -13.75 -24.66 -12.07
N ASP A 448 -13.44 -24.73 -10.78
CA ASP A 448 -12.58 -23.77 -10.08
C ASP A 448 -11.48 -24.54 -9.34
N SER A 449 -10.29 -24.62 -9.93
CA SER A 449 -9.20 -25.44 -9.41
C SER A 449 -8.68 -24.91 -8.08
N ALA A 450 -8.61 -23.58 -7.93
CA ALA A 450 -8.10 -22.94 -6.72
C ALA A 450 -9.05 -23.10 -5.53
N LEU A 451 -10.35 -22.94 -5.75
CA LEU A 451 -11.35 -23.16 -4.70
C LEU A 451 -11.43 -24.63 -4.30
N ALA A 452 -11.38 -25.55 -5.27
CA ALA A 452 -11.36 -26.99 -4.98
C ALA A 452 -10.12 -27.40 -4.16
N GLU A 453 -8.94 -26.88 -4.51
CA GLU A 453 -7.70 -27.08 -3.76
C GLU A 453 -7.82 -26.53 -2.33
N ALA A 454 -8.34 -25.32 -2.17
CA ALA A 454 -8.50 -24.70 -0.86
C ALA A 454 -9.41 -25.52 0.06
N ARG A 455 -10.57 -25.96 -0.46
CA ARG A 455 -11.49 -26.82 0.30
C ARG A 455 -10.84 -28.15 0.69
N ARG A 456 -10.04 -28.74 -0.19
CA ARG A 456 -9.28 -29.98 0.12
C ARG A 456 -8.26 -29.76 1.23
N ARG A 457 -7.56 -28.61 1.24
CA ARG A 457 -6.54 -28.27 2.25
C ARG A 457 -7.14 -27.89 3.60
N LEU A 458 -8.34 -27.33 3.61
CA LEU A 458 -9.09 -26.96 4.82
C LEU A 458 -9.95 -28.12 5.36
N ALA A 459 -10.11 -29.19 4.59
CA ALA A 459 -10.76 -30.40 5.08
C ALA A 459 -9.97 -30.97 6.28
N PRO A 460 -10.66 -31.46 7.32
CA PRO A 460 -9.99 -32.08 8.45
C PRO A 460 -9.14 -33.28 8.01
N ALA A 461 -7.95 -33.40 8.57
CA ALA A 461 -7.07 -34.54 8.31
C ALA A 461 -7.75 -35.83 8.82
N GLY A 462 -8.24 -36.65 7.89
CA GLY A 462 -8.77 -37.98 8.16
C GLY A 462 -10.26 -38.04 8.49
N ARG A 463 -11.05 -38.48 7.50
CA ARG A 463 -11.78 -39.74 7.66
C ARG A 463 -11.56 -40.55 6.38
N PRO A 464 -11.17 -41.84 6.47
CA PRO A 464 -11.15 -42.73 5.32
C PRO A 464 -12.52 -42.82 4.64
#